data_AF-A0A4Q2DFS0-F1
#
_entry.id   AF-A0A4Q2DFS0-F1
#
_cell.length_a   1.000
_cell.length_b   1.000
_cell.length_c   1.000
_cell.angle_alpha   90.00
_cell.angle_beta   90.00
_cell.angle_gamma   90.00
#
_symmetry.space_group_name_H-M   'P 1'
#
loop_
_entity.id
_entity.type
_entity.pdbx_description
1 polymer ?
#
loop_
_entity_poly.entity_id
_entity_poly.type
_entity_poly.pdbx_seq_one_letter_code
_entity_poly.pdbx_strand_id
1 'polypeptide(L)'
;MSYISPFTNPQQYISKVNKFSSEGITIDDGVARRVGEAADFASKYSSYFLLVSELKDLLEQFNGRWTKALLDSRDAALSISAWLQRFDQVFLSTINEVASQQDTKDFVAELNPLLNEEYPTKKQNLGGVPGPKNSFEEIEGLVTQESKHIIAALQASNWQQGIADLKEDLPQLEEPYSEAGICPLRLR
;
A
#
# COMPACT_ATOMS: atom_id res chain seq x y z
N MET A 1 22.28 5.98 19.59
CA MET A 1 21.28 6.88 18.97
C MET A 1 19.93 6.34 19.36
N SER A 2 18.98 7.17 19.81
CA SER A 2 17.60 6.72 20.05
C SER A 2 16.99 6.35 18.69
N TYR A 3 16.22 5.27 18.67
CA TYR A 3 15.48 4.84 17.49
C TYR A 3 14.33 5.83 17.27
N ILE A 4 14.03 6.15 16.00
CA ILE A 4 12.87 6.97 15.67
C ILE A 4 11.97 6.10 14.80
N SER A 5 10.80 5.74 15.33
CA SER A 5 9.82 4.94 14.59
C SER A 5 9.41 5.69 13.31
N PRO A 6 9.42 5.02 12.14
CA PRO A 6 8.94 5.61 10.89
C PRO A 6 7.44 5.93 10.93
N PHE A 7 6.70 5.39 11.91
CA PHE A 7 5.28 5.64 12.11
C PHE A 7 4.98 6.85 13.01
N THR A 8 6.00 7.52 13.57
CA THR A 8 5.79 8.81 14.27
C THR A 8 5.43 9.95 13.32
N ASN A 9 5.78 9.84 12.04
CA ASN A 9 5.36 10.79 11.01
C ASN A 9 4.87 10.06 9.74
N PRO A 10 3.67 9.44 9.79
CA PRO A 10 3.16 8.66 8.66
C PRO A 10 2.67 9.55 7.51
N GLN A 11 2.55 10.87 7.74
CA GLN A 11 1.94 11.81 6.79
C GLN A 11 2.67 11.88 5.45
N GLN A 12 3.97 11.68 5.42
CA GLN A 12 4.72 11.67 4.16
C GLN A 12 4.30 10.50 3.25
N TYR A 13 4.00 9.34 3.82
CA TYR A 13 3.57 8.16 3.07
C TYR A 13 2.10 8.28 2.65
N ILE A 14 1.24 8.76 3.56
CA ILE A 14 -0.17 9.07 3.27
C ILE A 14 -0.28 10.07 2.12
N SER A 15 0.49 11.17 2.19
CA SER A 15 0.50 12.21 1.16
C SER A 15 0.96 11.66 -0.19
N LYS A 16 1.99 10.79 -0.19
CA LYS A 16 2.50 10.16 -1.41
C LYS A 16 1.47 9.24 -2.06
N VAL A 17 0.79 8.39 -1.29
CA VAL A 17 -0.28 7.50 -1.79
C VAL A 17 -1.48 8.31 -2.28
N ASN A 18 -1.91 9.32 -1.54
CA ASN A 18 -3.02 10.20 -1.93
C ASN A 18 -2.71 10.97 -3.22
N LYS A 19 -1.46 11.41 -3.39
CA LYS A 19 -1.00 12.02 -4.63
C LYS A 19 -1.15 11.06 -5.81
N PHE A 20 -0.65 9.83 -5.70
CA PHE A 20 -0.82 8.83 -6.78
C PHE A 20 -2.28 8.49 -7.07
N SER A 21 -3.14 8.48 -6.05
CA SER A 21 -4.59 8.32 -6.24
C SER A 21 -5.18 9.46 -7.06
N SER A 22 -4.87 10.71 -6.69
CA SER A 22 -5.37 11.91 -7.40
C SER A 22 -4.84 12.02 -8.83
N GLU A 23 -3.56 11.70 -9.03
CA GLU A 23 -2.93 11.68 -10.35
C GLU A 23 -3.52 10.54 -11.20
N GLY A 24 -3.73 9.36 -10.62
CA GLY A 24 -4.35 8.21 -11.27
C GLY A 24 -5.74 8.54 -11.83
N ILE A 25 -6.60 9.19 -11.03
CA ILE A 25 -7.93 9.63 -11.47
C ILE A 25 -7.81 10.63 -12.64
N THR A 26 -6.91 11.61 -12.51
CA THR A 26 -6.71 12.63 -13.56
C THR A 26 -6.22 12.00 -14.87
N ILE A 27 -5.31 11.03 -14.79
CA ILE A 27 -4.79 10.32 -15.96
C ILE A 27 -5.88 9.44 -16.57
N ASP A 28 -6.68 8.75 -15.75
CA ASP A 28 -7.78 7.89 -16.21
C ASP A 28 -8.82 8.70 -17.01
N ASP A 29 -9.28 9.83 -16.48
CA ASP A 29 -10.17 10.76 -17.19
C ASP A 29 -9.56 11.23 -18.53
N GLY A 30 -8.26 11.53 -18.52
CA GLY A 30 -7.52 11.92 -19.72
C GLY A 30 -7.46 10.80 -20.77
N VAL A 31 -7.17 9.58 -20.35
CA VAL A 31 -7.13 8.37 -21.19
C VAL A 31 -8.51 8.09 -21.78
N ALA A 32 -9.55 8.05 -20.94
CA ALA A 32 -10.92 7.79 -21.36
C ALA A 32 -11.38 8.79 -22.44
N ARG A 33 -11.10 10.09 -22.24
CA ARG A 33 -11.40 11.11 -23.24
C ARG A 33 -10.69 10.85 -24.57
N ARG A 34 -9.37 10.59 -24.55
CA ARG A 34 -8.59 10.40 -25.79
C ARG A 34 -8.95 9.11 -26.52
N VAL A 35 -9.22 8.03 -25.78
CA VAL A 35 -9.72 6.78 -26.34
C VAL A 35 -11.07 7.02 -27.03
N GLY A 36 -11.98 7.75 -26.39
CA GLY A 36 -13.26 8.12 -26.98
C GLY A 36 -13.13 8.96 -28.25
N GLU A 37 -12.34 10.04 -28.21
CA GLU A 37 -12.11 10.92 -29.37
C GLU A 37 -11.53 10.14 -30.57
N ALA A 38 -10.59 9.23 -30.32
CA ALA A 38 -9.97 8.46 -31.37
C ALA A 38 -10.88 7.33 -31.88
N ALA A 39 -11.73 6.74 -31.05
CA ALA A 39 -12.78 5.81 -31.48
C ALA A 39 -13.80 6.51 -32.38
N ASP A 40 -14.23 7.72 -32.04
CA ASP A 40 -15.13 8.54 -32.86
C ASP A 40 -14.51 8.90 -34.21
N PHE A 41 -13.23 9.31 -34.20
CA PHE A 41 -12.49 9.53 -35.43
C PHE A 41 -12.42 8.26 -36.27
N ALA A 42 -12.13 7.11 -35.63
CA ALA A 42 -11.99 5.87 -36.35
C ALA A 42 -13.28 5.39 -37.00
N SER A 43 -14.40 5.52 -36.29
CA SER A 43 -15.72 5.17 -36.81
C SER A 43 -16.13 6.03 -38.01
N LYS A 44 -15.65 7.28 -38.11
CA LYS A 44 -16.02 8.18 -39.22
C LYS A 44 -15.25 7.89 -40.50
N TYR A 45 -14.01 7.43 -40.39
CA TYR A 45 -13.08 7.39 -41.53
C TYR A 45 -12.63 5.98 -41.94
N SER A 46 -12.98 4.93 -41.18
CA SER A 46 -12.56 3.55 -41.43
C SER A 46 -12.95 3.00 -42.80
N SER A 47 -14.06 3.46 -43.39
CA SER A 47 -14.48 3.08 -44.75
C SER A 47 -13.63 3.70 -45.85
N TYR A 48 -12.96 4.81 -45.57
CA TYR A 48 -12.10 5.54 -46.51
C TYR A 48 -10.62 5.24 -46.31
N PHE A 49 -10.21 4.94 -45.07
CA PHE A 49 -8.83 4.73 -44.69
C PHE A 49 -8.71 3.51 -43.76
N LEU A 50 -8.29 2.36 -44.29
CA LEU A 50 -8.16 1.11 -43.52
C LEU A 50 -7.20 1.22 -42.32
N LEU A 51 -6.13 2.02 -42.43
CA LEU A 51 -5.19 2.30 -41.33
C LEU A 51 -5.87 2.86 -40.08
N VAL A 52 -7.00 3.54 -40.25
CA VAL A 52 -7.75 4.12 -39.14
C VAL A 52 -8.49 3.04 -38.34
N SER A 53 -8.82 1.90 -38.94
CA SER A 53 -9.34 0.73 -38.23
C SER A 53 -8.28 0.10 -37.32
N GLU A 54 -7.02 0.05 -37.77
CA GLU A 54 -5.91 -0.46 -36.94
C GLU A 54 -5.68 0.40 -35.69
N LEU A 55 -5.84 1.72 -35.82
CA LEU A 55 -5.77 2.65 -34.68
C LEU A 55 -6.83 2.32 -33.62
N LYS A 56 -8.05 1.95 -34.04
CA LYS A 56 -9.14 1.56 -33.12
C LYS A 56 -8.74 0.34 -32.30
N ASP A 57 -8.27 -0.73 -32.96
CA ASP A 57 -7.91 -1.98 -32.28
C ASP A 57 -6.76 -1.78 -31.29
N LEU A 58 -5.76 -0.95 -31.63
CA LEU A 58 -4.66 -0.61 -30.74
C LEU A 58 -5.13 0.13 -29.48
N LEU A 59 -6.10 1.04 -29.64
CA LEU A 59 -6.66 1.80 -28.53
C LEU A 59 -7.52 0.93 -27.61
N GLU A 60 -8.31 0.01 -28.15
CA GLU A 60 -9.06 -0.96 -27.35
C GLU A 60 -8.13 -1.83 -26.51
N GLN A 61 -7.04 -2.33 -27.11
CA GLN A 61 -6.03 -3.10 -26.39
C GLN A 61 -5.31 -2.26 -25.32
N PHE A 62 -4.97 -1.00 -25.64
CA PHE A 62 -4.37 -0.09 -24.67
C PHE A 62 -5.32 0.15 -23.49
N ASN A 63 -6.60 0.44 -23.76
CA ASN A 63 -7.61 0.68 -22.74
C ASN A 63 -7.76 -0.56 -21.82
N GLY A 64 -7.82 -1.76 -22.39
CA GLY A 64 -7.86 -2.99 -21.59
C GLY A 64 -6.65 -3.16 -20.68
N ARG A 65 -5.44 -2.88 -21.17
CA ARG A 65 -4.21 -2.92 -20.35
C ARG A 65 -4.22 -1.84 -19.26
N TRP A 66 -4.68 -0.64 -19.59
CA TRP A 66 -4.77 0.49 -18.67
C TRP A 66 -5.73 0.20 -17.52
N THR A 67 -6.97 -0.20 -17.82
CA THR A 67 -7.97 -0.57 -16.81
C THR A 67 -7.45 -1.71 -15.93
N LYS A 68 -6.81 -2.72 -16.52
CA LYS A 68 -6.22 -3.81 -15.73
C LYS A 68 -5.14 -3.31 -14.77
N ALA A 69 -4.24 -2.45 -15.22
CA ALA A 69 -3.17 -1.91 -14.38
C ALA A 69 -3.72 -1.10 -13.20
N LEU A 70 -4.80 -0.33 -13.42
CA LEU A 70 -5.48 0.43 -12.36
C LEU A 70 -6.18 -0.49 -11.34
N LEU A 71 -6.85 -1.55 -11.80
CA LEU A 71 -7.48 -2.54 -10.92
C LEU A 71 -6.43 -3.29 -10.08
N ASP A 72 -5.35 -3.77 -10.72
CA ASP A 72 -4.25 -4.44 -10.03
C ASP A 72 -3.62 -3.50 -8.98
N SER A 73 -3.50 -2.20 -9.28
CA SER A 73 -3.03 -1.17 -8.32
C SER A 73 -3.97 -0.98 -7.13
N ARG A 74 -5.29 -0.96 -7.37
CA ARG A 74 -6.31 -0.84 -6.31
C ARG A 74 -6.28 -2.06 -5.39
N ASP A 75 -6.23 -3.24 -5.96
CA ASP A 75 -6.26 -4.49 -5.20
C ASP A 75 -4.99 -4.65 -4.34
N ALA A 76 -3.84 -4.16 -4.84
CA ALA A 76 -2.62 -4.04 -4.04
C ALA A 76 -2.78 -3.05 -2.87
N ALA A 77 -3.34 -1.85 -3.11
CA ALA A 77 -3.59 -0.87 -2.06
C ALA A 77 -4.50 -1.43 -0.95
N LEU A 78 -5.55 -2.16 -1.32
CA LEU A 78 -6.43 -2.85 -0.37
C LEU A 78 -5.69 -3.92 0.44
N SER A 79 -4.87 -4.73 -0.24
CA SER A 79 -4.07 -5.77 0.41
C SER A 79 -3.07 -5.19 1.42
N ILE A 80 -2.43 -4.06 1.08
CA ILE A 80 -1.51 -3.34 1.96
C ILE A 80 -2.25 -2.73 3.14
N SER A 81 -3.41 -2.11 2.90
CA SER A 81 -4.26 -1.56 3.97
C SER A 81 -4.63 -2.63 5.00
N ALA A 82 -5.06 -3.81 4.54
CA ALA A 82 -5.40 -4.92 5.43
C ALA A 82 -4.16 -5.46 6.17
N TRP A 83 -3.00 -5.48 5.51
CA TRP A 83 -1.75 -5.89 6.13
C TRP A 83 -1.28 -4.90 7.21
N LEU A 84 -1.35 -3.60 6.93
CA LEU A 84 -1.07 -2.53 7.90
C LEU A 84 -2.04 -2.55 9.09
N GLN A 85 -3.34 -2.73 8.82
CA GLN A 85 -4.34 -2.81 9.87
C GLN A 85 -4.07 -3.98 10.82
N ARG A 86 -3.62 -5.14 10.29
CA ARG A 86 -3.19 -6.26 11.15
C ARG A 86 -1.96 -5.90 11.97
N PHE A 87 -0.96 -5.25 11.37
CA PHE A 87 0.22 -4.77 12.10
C PHE A 87 -0.17 -3.84 13.27
N ASP A 88 -1.01 -2.87 12.97
CA ASP A 88 -1.46 -1.83 13.91
C ASP A 88 -2.36 -2.39 15.02
N GLN A 89 -3.47 -3.03 14.65
CA GLN A 89 -4.52 -3.44 15.60
C GLN A 89 -4.18 -4.70 16.39
N VAL A 90 -3.31 -5.57 15.87
CA VAL A 90 -2.96 -6.83 16.54
C VAL A 90 -1.62 -6.70 17.25
N PHE A 91 -0.60 -6.12 16.61
CA PHE A 91 0.75 -6.13 17.19
C PHE A 91 1.05 -4.88 17.99
N LEU A 92 0.81 -3.68 17.46
CA LEU A 92 1.11 -2.47 18.22
C LEU A 92 0.23 -2.33 19.48
N SER A 93 -1.04 -2.72 19.40
CA SER A 93 -1.94 -2.74 20.57
C SER A 93 -1.48 -3.72 21.67
N THR A 94 -1.08 -4.93 21.29
CA THR A 94 -0.71 -6.00 22.22
C THR A 94 0.58 -5.70 23.00
N ILE A 95 1.47 -4.81 22.50
CA ILE A 95 2.66 -4.35 23.23
C ILE A 95 2.29 -3.79 24.61
N ASN A 96 1.11 -3.18 24.73
CA ASN A 96 0.66 -2.64 26.02
C ASN A 96 0.31 -3.73 27.04
N GLU A 97 -0.09 -4.90 26.58
CA GLU A 97 -0.55 -6.04 27.38
C GLU A 97 0.59 -6.98 27.81
N VAL A 98 1.77 -6.85 27.20
CA VAL A 98 2.96 -7.66 27.56
C VAL A 98 3.39 -7.34 29.00
N ALA A 99 3.24 -8.32 29.89
CA ALA A 99 3.56 -8.21 31.32
C ALA A 99 4.62 -9.22 31.77
N SER A 100 4.90 -10.23 30.96
CA SER A 100 5.82 -11.32 31.29
C SER A 100 6.80 -11.64 30.16
N GLN A 101 7.89 -12.34 30.50
CA GLN A 101 8.84 -12.85 29.51
C GLN A 101 8.24 -13.95 28.63
N GLN A 102 7.15 -14.59 29.05
CA GLN A 102 6.44 -15.54 28.19
C GLN A 102 5.65 -14.77 27.13
N ASP A 103 4.99 -13.68 27.53
CA ASP A 103 4.24 -12.81 26.62
C ASP A 103 5.14 -12.23 25.53
N THR A 104 6.40 -11.86 25.86
CA THR A 104 7.35 -11.39 24.85
C THR A 104 7.69 -12.48 23.82
N LYS A 105 7.82 -13.74 24.25
CA LYS A 105 8.10 -14.86 23.35
C LYS A 105 6.89 -15.16 22.46
N ASP A 106 5.70 -15.15 23.04
CA ASP A 106 4.46 -15.43 22.33
C ASP A 106 4.19 -14.34 21.29
N PHE A 107 4.35 -13.07 21.67
CA PHE A 107 4.27 -11.93 20.76
C PHE A 107 5.22 -12.07 19.57
N VAL A 108 6.49 -12.37 19.82
CA VAL A 108 7.49 -12.55 18.76
C VAL A 108 7.15 -13.76 17.87
N ALA A 109 6.61 -14.83 18.47
CA ALA A 109 6.17 -16.01 17.73
C ALA A 109 4.99 -15.70 16.78
N GLU A 110 4.09 -14.78 17.16
CA GLU A 110 2.97 -14.33 16.32
C GLU A 110 3.39 -13.29 15.27
N LEU A 111 4.36 -12.42 15.58
CA LEU A 111 4.84 -11.38 14.66
C LEU A 111 5.72 -11.95 13.53
N ASN A 112 6.48 -13.01 13.81
CA ASN A 112 7.34 -13.66 12.81
C ASN A 112 6.57 -14.17 11.56
N PRO A 113 5.41 -14.83 11.68
CA PRO A 113 4.55 -15.16 10.55
C PRO A 113 4.25 -13.95 9.66
N LEU A 114 3.86 -12.80 10.22
CA LEU A 114 3.58 -11.58 9.45
C LEU A 114 4.79 -11.14 8.61
N LEU A 115 5.99 -11.24 9.18
CA LEU A 115 7.26 -10.90 8.50
C LEU A 115 7.66 -11.89 7.41
N ASN A 116 7.17 -13.13 7.49
CA ASN A 116 7.44 -14.18 6.51
C ASN A 116 6.30 -14.33 5.49
N GLU A 117 5.19 -13.60 5.64
CA GLU A 117 4.14 -13.53 4.64
C GLU A 117 4.70 -12.92 3.33
N GLU A 118 4.23 -13.43 2.19
CA GLU A 118 4.50 -12.78 0.92
C GLU A 118 3.92 -11.36 0.94
N TYR A 119 4.78 -10.39 0.62
CA TYR A 119 4.39 -8.98 0.59
C TYR A 119 3.22 -8.75 -0.35
N PRO A 120 2.20 -7.96 0.07
CA PRO A 120 1.07 -7.59 -0.78
C PRO A 120 1.47 -7.21 -2.20
N THR A 121 2.51 -6.39 -2.40
CA THR A 121 2.98 -5.95 -3.73
C THR A 121 3.40 -7.07 -4.68
N LYS A 122 3.71 -8.27 -4.17
CA LYS A 122 4.07 -9.44 -4.99
C LYS A 122 2.85 -10.21 -5.49
N LYS A 123 1.68 -9.99 -4.89
CA LYS A 123 0.43 -10.67 -5.24
C LYS A 123 -0.27 -10.08 -6.47
N GLN A 124 0.08 -8.84 -6.86
CA GLN A 124 -0.49 -8.15 -8.02
C GLN A 124 0.57 -7.77 -9.05
N ASN A 125 0.16 -7.68 -10.33
CA ASN A 125 1.04 -7.23 -11.39
C ASN A 125 1.08 -5.70 -11.46
N LEU A 126 1.98 -5.09 -10.70
CA LEU A 126 2.14 -3.64 -10.64
C LEU A 126 3.13 -3.09 -11.68
N GLY A 127 3.53 -3.88 -12.68
CA GLY A 127 4.50 -3.46 -13.71
C GLY A 127 4.02 -2.28 -14.55
N GLY A 128 2.70 -2.12 -14.73
CA GLY A 128 2.10 -0.98 -15.44
C GLY A 128 1.97 0.31 -14.62
N VAL A 129 2.23 0.25 -13.31
CA VAL A 129 2.05 1.35 -12.35
C VAL A 129 3.25 1.47 -11.40
N PRO A 130 4.46 1.78 -11.92
CA PRO A 130 5.69 1.76 -11.13
C PRO A 130 5.70 2.78 -9.97
N GLY A 131 5.01 3.92 -10.10
CA GLY A 131 4.89 4.91 -9.03
C GLY A 131 4.17 4.36 -7.79
N PRO A 132 2.91 3.89 -7.94
CA PRO A 132 2.20 3.17 -6.88
C PRO A 132 3.00 1.99 -6.32
N LYS A 133 3.57 1.14 -7.19
CA LYS A 133 4.39 -0.01 -6.78
C LYS A 133 5.50 0.38 -5.81
N ASN A 134 6.33 1.35 -6.19
CA ASN A 134 7.47 1.74 -5.37
C ASN A 134 7.04 2.32 -4.02
N SER A 135 5.90 3.01 -3.98
CA SER A 135 5.36 3.59 -2.74
C SER A 135 4.84 2.50 -1.80
N PHE A 136 4.22 1.48 -2.38
CA PHE A 136 3.75 0.31 -1.65
C PHE A 136 4.91 -0.51 -1.09
N GLU A 137 5.95 -0.78 -1.89
CA GLU A 137 7.15 -1.49 -1.44
C GLU A 137 7.90 -0.71 -0.34
N GLU A 138 7.89 0.62 -0.39
CA GLU A 138 8.43 1.47 0.68
C GLU A 138 7.65 1.28 1.98
N ILE A 139 6.32 1.36 1.94
CA ILE A 139 5.45 1.17 3.12
C ILE A 139 5.64 -0.23 3.75
N GLU A 140 5.72 -1.28 2.92
CA GLU A 140 6.01 -2.64 3.36
C GLU A 140 7.34 -2.71 4.11
N GLY A 141 8.38 -2.05 3.55
CA GLY A 141 9.70 -1.97 4.17
C GLY A 141 9.69 -1.30 5.56
N LEU A 142 8.84 -0.29 5.77
CA LEU A 142 8.72 0.38 7.08
C LEU A 142 8.14 -0.54 8.15
N VAL A 143 7.09 -1.28 7.82
CA VAL A 143 6.51 -2.26 8.77
C VAL A 143 7.52 -3.34 9.09
N THR A 144 8.29 -3.82 8.09
CA THR A 144 9.35 -4.80 8.33
C THR A 144 10.45 -4.23 9.24
N GLN A 145 10.85 -2.98 9.01
CA GLN A 145 11.83 -2.29 9.86
C GLN A 145 11.32 -2.17 11.30
N GLU A 146 10.09 -1.70 11.48
CA GLU A 146 9.47 -1.52 12.79
C GLU A 146 9.30 -2.83 13.54
N SER A 147 8.80 -3.86 12.86
CA SER A 147 8.67 -5.21 13.43
C SER A 147 10.01 -5.75 13.90
N LYS A 148 11.10 -5.55 13.14
CA LYS A 148 12.44 -5.97 13.55
C LYS A 148 12.94 -5.20 14.77
N HIS A 149 12.64 -3.91 14.85
CA HIS A 149 12.96 -3.10 16.02
C HIS A 149 12.23 -3.61 17.26
N ILE A 150 10.91 -3.86 17.16
CA ILE A 150 10.10 -4.43 18.24
C ILE A 150 10.67 -5.77 18.70
N ILE A 151 10.94 -6.69 17.77
CA ILE A 151 11.52 -8.01 18.10
C ILE A 151 12.86 -7.85 18.83
N ALA A 152 13.74 -6.97 18.37
CA ALA A 152 15.04 -6.74 18.99
C ALA A 152 14.89 -6.20 20.43
N ALA A 153 13.95 -5.29 20.67
CA ALA A 153 13.66 -4.76 22.00
C ALA A 153 13.10 -5.82 22.95
N LEU A 154 12.18 -6.68 22.46
CA LEU A 154 11.55 -7.73 23.26
C LEU A 154 12.47 -8.94 23.54
N GLN A 155 13.44 -9.20 22.66
CA GLN A 155 14.42 -10.28 22.83
C GLN A 155 15.69 -9.86 23.58
N ALA A 156 15.82 -8.57 23.92
CA ALA A 156 16.94 -8.09 24.71
C ALA A 156 16.96 -8.75 26.10
N SER A 157 18.15 -8.86 26.70
CA SER A 157 18.32 -9.39 28.06
C SER A 157 17.55 -8.59 29.12
N ASN A 158 17.29 -7.31 28.85
CA ASN A 158 16.46 -6.41 29.66
C ASN A 158 15.17 -6.03 28.91
N TRP A 159 14.36 -7.03 28.57
CA TRP A 159 13.12 -6.86 27.81
C TRP A 159 12.13 -5.90 28.47
N GLN A 160 12.14 -5.75 29.80
CA GLN A 160 11.30 -4.78 30.51
C GLN A 160 11.63 -3.33 30.12
N GLN A 161 12.92 -3.02 29.98
CA GLN A 161 13.34 -1.72 29.46
C GLN A 161 12.95 -1.58 28.00
N GLY A 162 13.11 -2.63 27.19
CA GLY A 162 12.68 -2.63 25.79
C GLY A 162 11.19 -2.31 25.62
N ILE A 163 10.32 -2.86 26.47
CA ILE A 163 8.89 -2.52 26.47
C ILE A 163 8.67 -1.06 26.89
N ALA A 164 9.38 -0.58 27.91
CA ALA A 164 9.24 0.81 28.36
C ALA A 164 9.62 1.79 27.24
N ASP A 165 10.75 1.53 26.56
CA ASP A 165 11.23 2.32 25.43
C ASP A 165 10.22 2.26 24.27
N LEU A 166 9.71 1.07 23.92
CA LEU A 166 8.69 0.91 22.89
C LEU A 166 7.39 1.67 23.23
N LYS A 167 6.96 1.70 24.49
CA LYS A 167 5.76 2.44 24.92
C LYS A 167 5.91 3.96 24.84
N GLU A 168 7.15 4.45 24.90
CA GLU A 168 7.47 5.87 24.75
C GLU A 168 7.65 6.26 23.27
N ASP A 169 8.33 5.41 22.50
CA ASP A 169 8.75 5.68 21.12
C ASP A 169 7.68 5.34 20.07
N LEU A 170 6.76 4.43 20.37
CA LEU A 170 5.66 4.08 19.47
C LEU A 170 4.54 5.13 19.56
N PRO A 171 3.93 5.51 18.44
CA PRO A 171 2.79 6.41 18.46
C PRO A 171 1.69 5.84 19.35
N GLN A 172 1.25 6.61 20.35
CA GLN A 172 0.09 6.24 21.14
C GLN A 172 -1.12 6.19 20.21
N LEU A 173 -1.74 5.02 20.11
CA LEU A 173 -2.90 4.79 19.25
C LEU A 173 -4.12 5.51 19.82
N GLU A 174 -4.24 6.81 19.54
CA GLU A 174 -5.50 7.53 19.68
C GLU A 174 -6.37 7.27 18.44
N GLU A 175 -7.37 6.41 18.65
CA GLU A 175 -8.43 6.00 17.72
C GLU A 175 -8.03 5.11 16.53
N PRO A 176 -8.90 4.14 16.16
CA PRO A 176 -8.68 3.32 14.98
C PRO A 176 -8.57 4.23 13.77
N TYR A 177 -7.66 3.91 12.84
CA TYR A 177 -7.61 4.50 11.50
C TYR A 177 -9.02 4.57 10.90
N SER A 178 -9.73 5.67 11.15
CA SER A 178 -11.15 5.81 10.84
C SER A 178 -11.24 6.05 9.35
N GLU A 179 -11.57 5.00 8.56
CA GLU A 179 -12.18 4.94 7.21
C GLU A 179 -11.92 6.05 6.15
N ALA A 180 -11.02 7.00 6.39
CA ALA A 180 -10.89 8.26 5.68
C ALA A 180 -9.46 8.50 5.16
N GLY A 181 -8.49 7.69 5.58
CA GLY A 181 -7.07 7.88 5.22
C GLY A 181 -6.60 7.09 3.99
N ILE A 182 -7.27 5.99 3.65
CA ILE A 182 -6.99 5.21 2.45
C ILE A 182 -8.26 5.24 1.63
N CYS A 183 -8.41 6.30 0.82
CA CYS A 183 -9.49 6.34 -0.14
C CYS A 183 -9.28 5.14 -1.09
N PRO A 184 -10.15 4.12 -1.09
CA PRO A 184 -10.09 3.10 -2.11
C PRO A 184 -10.27 3.87 -3.41
N LEU A 185 -9.29 3.77 -4.32
CA LEU A 185 -9.35 4.33 -5.67
C LEU A 185 -10.78 4.15 -6.21
N ARG A 186 -11.59 5.21 -6.13
CA ARG A 186 -12.95 5.25 -6.69
C ARG A 186 -12.77 5.44 -8.19
N LEU A 187 -12.28 4.40 -8.83
CA LEU A 187 -12.39 4.23 -10.26
C LEU A 187 -13.85 3.89 -10.51
N ARG A 188 -14.53 4.79 -11.24
CA ARG A 188 -15.93 4.62 -11.63
C ARG A 188 -16.08 3.52 -12.67
#